data_AF-A0A4Z0JIF6-F1
#
_entry.id   AF-A0A4Z0JIF6-F1
#
_cell.length_a   1.000
_cell.length_b   1.000
_cell.length_c   1.000
_cell.angle_alpha   90.00
_cell.angle_beta   90.00
_cell.angle_gamma   90.00
#
_symmetry.space_group_name_H-M   'P 1'
#
loop_
_entity.id
_entity.type
_entity.pdbx_description
1 polymer ?
#
loop_
_entity_poly.entity_id
_entity_poly.type
_entity_poly.pdbx_seq_one_letter_code
_entity_poly.pdbx_strand_id
1 'polypeptide(L)'
;MEKTPTASNVKARKQGNSITLTVPASFGVVPDAIYKPVLKSDGTIVYKPNKNKNLFDTDFNFREAMREMNIKDNGNLVGKENVW
;
A
#
# COMPACT_ATOMS: atom_id res chain seq x y z
N MET A 1 1.97 -26.66 9.76
CA MET A 1 3.37 -26.28 9.44
C MET A 1 3.34 -25.60 8.08
N GLU A 2 3.44 -24.28 8.06
CA GLU A 2 3.43 -23.46 6.84
C GLU A 2 4.78 -23.66 6.11
N LYS A 3 4.75 -24.29 4.94
CA LYS A 3 5.97 -24.45 4.13
C LYS A 3 6.24 -23.13 3.42
N THR A 4 7.24 -22.39 3.88
CA THR A 4 7.78 -21.25 3.14
C THR A 4 8.21 -21.75 1.75
N PRO A 5 7.66 -21.22 0.64
CA PRO A 5 8.02 -21.70 -0.69
C PRO A 5 9.48 -21.31 -0.99
N THR A 6 10.37 -22.30 -1.02
CA THR A 6 11.78 -22.11 -1.36
C THR A 6 11.93 -21.93 -2.87
N ALA A 7 12.50 -20.81 -3.31
CA ALA A 7 12.66 -20.47 -4.72
C ALA A 7 13.86 -21.18 -5.35
N SER A 8 13.65 -21.70 -6.57
CA SER A 8 14.73 -22.00 -7.53
C SER A 8 15.49 -20.72 -7.90
N ASN A 9 16.78 -20.86 -8.27
CA ASN A 9 17.57 -19.75 -8.80
C ASN A 9 16.84 -19.07 -9.98
N VAL A 10 16.57 -17.77 -9.86
CA VAL A 10 15.95 -16.96 -10.90
C VAL A 10 17.01 -16.10 -11.60
N LYS A 11 17.02 -16.13 -12.94
CA LYS A 11 17.95 -15.34 -13.75
C LYS A 11 17.36 -13.96 -14.01
N ALA A 12 18.11 -12.91 -13.68
CA ALA A 12 17.77 -11.54 -14.02
C ALA A 12 17.76 -11.32 -15.54
N ARG A 13 16.84 -10.49 -16.01
CA ARG A 13 16.70 -10.12 -17.43
C ARG A 13 16.75 -8.61 -17.61
N LYS A 14 17.29 -8.16 -18.75
CA LYS A 14 17.26 -6.74 -19.14
C LYS A 14 15.96 -6.44 -19.88
N GLN A 15 15.27 -5.38 -19.50
CA GLN A 15 14.08 -4.86 -20.16
C GLN A 15 14.24 -3.35 -20.32
N GLY A 16 14.50 -2.90 -21.56
CA GLY A 16 14.87 -1.51 -21.82
C GLY A 16 16.12 -1.11 -21.04
N ASN A 17 16.00 -0.07 -20.21
CA ASN A 17 17.06 0.40 -19.32
C ASN A 17 16.97 -0.18 -17.89
N SER A 18 16.12 -1.19 -17.67
CA SER A 18 15.87 -1.77 -16.34
C SER A 18 16.24 -3.26 -16.28
N ILE A 19 16.36 -3.79 -15.06
CA ILE A 19 16.53 -5.21 -14.78
C ILE A 19 15.25 -5.74 -14.13
N THR A 20 14.77 -6.89 -14.61
CA THR A 20 13.60 -7.58 -14.07
C THR A 20 13.95 -8.96 -13.53
N LEU A 21 13.31 -9.31 -12.42
CA LEU A 21 13.37 -10.63 -11.81
C LEU A 21 11.99 -11.28 -11.91
N THR A 22 11.95 -12.51 -12.42
CA THR A 22 10.70 -13.28 -12.47
C THR A 22 10.35 -13.75 -11.07
N VAL A 23 9.17 -13.39 -10.58
CA VAL A 23 8.63 -13.92 -9.34
C VAL A 23 7.87 -15.21 -9.63
N PRO A 24 8.16 -16.33 -8.95
CA PRO A 24 7.40 -17.57 -9.11
C PRO A 24 5.90 -17.38 -8.79
N ALA A 25 5.03 -18.03 -9.57
CA ALA A 25 3.58 -17.95 -9.36
C ALA A 25 3.14 -18.43 -7.96
N SER A 26 3.89 -19.36 -7.36
CA SER A 26 3.66 -19.85 -5.99
C SER A 26 3.76 -18.79 -4.91
N PHE A 27 4.32 -17.61 -5.21
CA PHE A 27 4.42 -16.51 -4.26
C PHE A 27 3.15 -15.65 -4.22
N GLY A 28 2.18 -15.91 -5.11
CA GLY A 28 0.87 -15.24 -5.09
C GLY A 28 0.90 -13.75 -5.42
N VAL A 29 1.94 -13.26 -6.11
CA VAL A 29 1.99 -11.89 -6.61
C VAL A 29 0.99 -11.74 -7.75
N VAL A 30 0.01 -10.86 -7.57
CA VAL A 30 -1.01 -10.57 -8.58
C VAL A 30 -0.50 -9.56 -9.62
N PRO A 31 -0.99 -9.62 -10.88
CA PRO A 31 -0.73 -8.59 -11.87
C PRO A 31 -1.09 -7.18 -11.36
N ASP A 32 -0.39 -6.16 -11.87
CA ASP A 32 -0.61 -4.74 -11.56
C ASP A 32 -0.42 -4.31 -10.09
N ALA A 33 0.00 -5.22 -9.21
CA ALA A 33 0.36 -4.87 -7.84
C ALA A 33 1.62 -3.98 -7.81
N ILE A 34 1.52 -2.86 -7.12
CA ILE A 34 2.61 -1.89 -6.98
C ILE A 34 3.44 -2.26 -5.75
N TYR A 35 4.77 -2.31 -5.93
CA TYR A 35 5.72 -2.56 -4.85
C TYR A 35 6.75 -1.44 -4.77
N LYS A 36 7.18 -1.10 -3.56
CA LYS A 36 8.33 -0.24 -3.30
C LYS A 36 9.57 -1.11 -3.06
N PRO A 37 10.56 -1.13 -3.98
CA PRO A 37 11.82 -1.81 -3.76
C PRO A 37 12.69 -1.04 -2.75
N VAL A 38 13.37 -1.76 -1.87
CA VAL A 38 14.37 -1.22 -0.94
C VAL A 38 15.60 -2.12 -0.96
N LEU A 39 16.76 -1.56 -1.28
CA LEU A 39 18.05 -2.24 -1.16
C LEU A 39 18.55 -2.10 0.28
N LYS A 40 18.78 -3.22 0.95
CA LYS A 40 19.39 -3.27 2.28
C LYS A 40 20.92 -3.26 2.17
N SER A 41 21.59 -2.99 3.29
CA SER A 41 23.05 -2.95 3.39
C SER A 41 23.73 -4.29 3.12
N ASP A 42 23.02 -5.40 3.32
CA ASP A 42 23.48 -6.77 3.03
C ASP A 42 23.33 -7.15 1.55
N GLY A 43 22.86 -6.24 0.70
CA GLY A 43 22.57 -6.49 -0.71
C GLY A 43 21.20 -7.11 -0.97
N THR A 44 20.40 -7.39 0.07
CA THR A 44 19.05 -7.93 -0.10
C THR A 44 18.12 -6.86 -0.68
N ILE A 45 17.42 -7.20 -1.76
CA ILE A 45 16.34 -6.37 -2.32
C ILE A 45 15.02 -6.83 -1.71
N VAL A 46 14.34 -5.93 -1.00
CA VAL A 46 13.01 -6.18 -0.43
C VAL A 46 11.95 -5.40 -1.20
N TYR A 47 10.94 -6.11 -1.69
CA TYR A 47 9.75 -5.51 -2.31
C TYR A 47 8.63 -5.43 -1.27
N LYS A 48 8.27 -4.21 -0.87
CA LYS A 48 7.14 -3.98 0.06
C LYS A 48 5.91 -3.61 -0.76
N PRO A 49 4.74 -4.25 -0.57
CA PRO A 49 3.51 -3.81 -1.21
C PRO A 49 3.29 -2.32 -0.96
N ASN A 50 3.19 -1.54 -2.02
CA ASN A 50 2.80 -0.15 -1.93
C ASN A 50 1.28 -0.13 -1.86
N LYS A 51 0.75 -0.35 -0.65
CA LYS A 51 -0.65 -0.06 -0.38
C LYS A 51 -0.77 1.46 -0.52
N ASN A 52 -1.22 1.92 -1.68
CA ASN A 52 -1.99 3.16 -1.72
C ASN A 52 -3.22 2.89 -0.85
N LYS A 53 -3.07 3.00 0.47
CA LYS A 53 -4.21 3.08 1.37
C LYS A 53 -4.96 4.30 0.89
N ASN A 54 -6.14 4.09 0.35
CA ASN A 54 -7.10 5.16 0.23
C ASN A 54 -7.18 5.80 1.63
N LEU A 55 -6.87 7.09 1.74
CA LEU A 55 -6.86 7.80 3.03
C LEU A 55 -8.22 7.77 3.73
N PHE A 56 -9.27 7.40 2.97
CA PHE A 56 -10.64 7.24 3.43
C PHE A 56 -11.04 5.77 3.71
N ASP A 57 -10.17 4.80 3.42
CA ASP A 57 -10.39 3.38 3.70
C ASP A 57 -9.78 3.02 5.05
N THR A 58 -10.46 3.51 6.09
CA THR A 58 -10.01 3.43 7.47
C THR A 58 -11.23 3.26 8.38
N ASP A 59 -11.15 2.34 9.34
CA ASP A 59 -12.15 2.16 10.40
C ASP A 59 -12.16 3.31 11.43
N PHE A 60 -11.43 4.39 11.16
CA PHE A 60 -11.32 5.54 12.05
C PHE A 60 -12.68 6.25 12.20
N ASN A 61 -13.17 6.28 13.44
CA ASN A 61 -14.41 6.93 13.80
C ASN A 61 -14.19 8.44 13.95
N PHE A 62 -14.32 9.17 12.83
CA PHE A 62 -14.18 10.63 12.81
C PHE A 62 -15.08 11.34 13.83
N ARG A 63 -16.24 10.76 14.16
CA ARG A 63 -17.18 11.34 15.13
C ARG A 63 -16.64 11.31 16.55
N GLU A 64 -15.90 10.27 16.92
CA GLU A 64 -15.25 10.17 18.24
C GLU A 64 -14.06 11.12 18.32
N ALA A 65 -13.22 11.16 17.28
CA ALA A 65 -12.07 12.07 17.22
C ALA A 65 -12.48 13.56 17.33
N MET A 66 -13.57 13.95 16.65
CA MET A 66 -14.12 15.31 16.73
C MET A 66 -14.61 15.66 18.15
N ARG A 67 -15.17 14.69 18.88
CA ARG A 67 -15.57 14.87 20.29
C ARG A 67 -14.36 15.04 21.20
N GLU A 68 -13.32 14.22 21.05
CA GLU A 68 -12.09 14.33 21.84
C GLU A 68 -11.36 15.66 21.60
N MET A 69 -11.34 16.11 20.35
CA MET A 69 -10.74 17.39 19.97
C MET A 69 -11.61 18.60 20.33
N ASN A 70 -12.78 18.38 20.95
CA ASN A 70 -13.77 19.42 21.28
C ASN A 70 -14.14 20.30 20.08
N ILE A 71 -14.13 19.70 18.87
CA ILE A 71 -14.55 20.39 17.65
C ILE A 71 -16.07 20.42 17.67
N LYS A 72 -16.60 21.61 17.89
CA LYS A 72 -18.05 21.85 17.93
C LYS A 72 -18.61 21.89 16.51
N ASP A 73 -18.77 20.71 15.92
CA ASP A 73 -19.64 20.53 14.78
C ASP A 73 -21.03 20.10 15.29
N ASN A 74 -22.04 20.89 14.95
CA ASN A 74 -23.43 20.65 15.31
C ASN A 74 -24.16 19.80 14.25
N GLY A 75 -23.47 19.36 13.19
CA GLY A 75 -24.00 18.49 12.13
C GLY A 75 -25.12 19.12 11.31
N ASN A 76 -25.35 20.42 11.48
CA ASN A 76 -26.40 21.15 10.82
C ASN A 76 -25.80 21.93 9.66
N LEU A 77 -26.37 21.71 8.48
CA LEU A 77 -26.05 22.49 7.30
C LEU A 77 -26.35 23.96 7.59
N VAL A 78 -25.35 24.83 7.43
CA VAL A 78 -25.48 26.28 7.72
C VAL A 78 -26.09 27.04 6.54
N GLY A 79 -26.54 26.33 5.50
CA GLY A 79 -27.27 26.88 4.35
C GLY A 79 -26.43 27.76 3.42
N LYS A 80 -25.12 27.85 3.63
CA LYS A 80 -24.18 28.62 2.78
C LYS A 80 -23.34 27.73 1.85
N GLU A 81 -23.69 26.46 1.73
CA GLU A 81 -22.92 25.47 0.97
C GLU A 81 -23.24 25.48 -0.53
N ASN A 82 -24.25 26.26 -0.93
CA ASN A 82 -24.74 26.36 -2.30
C ASN A 82 -24.63 27.79 -2.85
N VAL A 83 -23.53 28.47 -2.54
CA VAL A 83 -23.18 29.76 -3.18
C VAL A 83 -22.23 29.44 -4.33
N TRP A 84 -22.78 29.42 -5.55
CA TRP A 84 -22.01 29.42 -6.80
C TRP A 84 -21.76 30.85 -7.26
#